data_AF-A0A2K8NU28-F1
#
_entry.id   AF-A0A2K8NU28-F1
#
_cell.length_a   1.000
_cell.length_b   1.000
_cell.length_c   1.000
_cell.angle_alpha   90.00
_cell.angle_beta   90.00
_cell.angle_gamma   90.00
#
_symmetry.space_group_name_H-M   'P 1'
#
loop_
_entity.id
_entity.type
_entity.pdbx_description
1 polymer ?
#
loop_
_entity_poly.entity_id
_entity_poly.type
_entity_poly.pdbx_seq_one_letter_code
_entity_poly.pdbx_strand_id
1 'polypeptide(L)'
;MNKWKITKNEAGEIHVRFDPEGGTIGSLEHAITLAKKIAQDEKTLLIVHDDEEATKTDYTNFLTIEEVQGRQENEVKLAKAELTVARALLWKYKNAYKEAKTEEQRELARKAYLEAKERVRKEKINLKNAKKKYASVID
;
A
#
# COMPACT_ATOMS: atom_id res chain seq x y z
N MET A 1 -0.22 44.72 3.43
CA MET A 1 0.08 43.57 2.53
C MET A 1 -0.49 42.33 3.18
N ASN A 2 -1.25 41.54 2.43
CA ASN A 2 -1.80 40.29 2.96
C ASN A 2 -0.69 39.27 3.09
N LYS A 3 -0.32 38.92 4.32
CA LYS A 3 0.79 38.03 4.62
C LYS A 3 0.26 36.79 5.32
N TRP A 4 0.69 35.64 4.85
CA TRP A 4 0.28 34.33 5.34
C TRP A 4 1.47 33.61 5.98
N LYS A 5 1.15 32.77 6.95
CA LYS A 5 2.11 31.98 7.71
C LYS A 5 1.67 30.53 7.78
N ILE A 6 2.64 29.64 7.64
CA ILE A 6 2.46 28.20 7.82
C ILE A 6 3.08 27.85 9.17
N THR A 7 2.34 27.15 10.02
CA THR A 7 2.81 26.70 11.34
C THR A 7 2.45 25.25 11.57
N LYS A 8 3.24 24.57 12.39
CA LYS A 8 2.93 23.22 12.88
C LYS A 8 2.56 23.32 14.35
N ASN A 9 1.44 22.73 14.76
CA ASN A 9 1.03 22.70 16.16
C ASN A 9 1.67 21.52 16.92
N GLU A 10 1.42 21.43 18.23
CA GLU A 10 1.95 20.34 19.07
C GLU A 10 1.41 18.95 18.68
N ALA A 11 0.19 18.89 18.13
CA ALA A 11 -0.39 17.67 17.58
C ALA A 11 0.21 17.27 16.21
N GLY A 12 1.09 18.10 15.65
CA GLY A 12 1.75 17.88 14.36
C GLY A 12 0.91 18.26 13.13
N GLU A 13 -0.20 18.97 13.31
CA GLU A 13 -1.06 19.47 12.23
C GLU A 13 -0.47 20.74 11.60
N ILE A 14 -0.60 20.88 10.28
CA ILE A 14 -0.14 22.04 9.53
C ILE A 14 -1.28 23.06 9.43
N HIS A 15 -1.03 24.29 9.86
CA HIS A 15 -1.97 25.39 9.81
C HIS A 15 -1.50 26.50 8.88
N VAL A 16 -2.39 26.97 8.01
CA VAL A 16 -2.22 28.21 7.23
C VAL A 16 -3.07 29.29 7.87
N ARG A 17 -2.46 30.41 8.27
CA ARG A 17 -3.14 31.54 8.92
C ARG A 17 -2.69 32.87 8.35
N PHE A 18 -3.59 33.84 8.34
CA PHE A 18 -3.25 35.24 8.08
C PHE A 18 -2.42 35.80 9.23
N ASP A 19 -1.25 36.36 8.93
CA ASP A 19 -0.33 36.95 9.91
C ASP A 19 0.33 38.20 9.28
N PRO A 20 -0.25 39.40 9.49
CA PRO A 20 0.23 40.63 8.85
C PRO A 20 1.60 41.10 9.37
N GLU A 21 2.01 40.67 10.58
CA GLU A 21 3.24 41.10 11.23
C GLU A 21 4.38 40.07 11.04
N GLY A 22 4.06 38.78 11.14
CA GLY A 22 5.02 37.67 11.10
C GLY A 22 4.94 36.76 9.88
N GLY A 23 3.97 36.97 8.98
CA GLY A 23 3.82 36.18 7.75
C GLY A 23 4.84 36.57 6.67
N THR A 24 5.28 35.57 5.92
CA THR A 24 6.29 35.73 4.85
C THR A 24 5.74 35.46 3.46
N ILE A 25 4.55 34.87 3.36
CA ILE A 25 3.97 34.42 2.09
C ILE A 25 2.91 35.43 1.64
N GLY A 26 3.12 36.03 0.46
CA GLY A 26 2.27 37.14 -0.04
C GLY A 26 0.94 36.72 -0.69
N SER A 27 0.66 35.42 -0.80
CA SER A 27 -0.56 34.88 -1.42
C SER A 27 -1.07 33.66 -0.67
N LEU A 28 -2.39 33.61 -0.43
CA LEU A 28 -3.05 32.47 0.19
C LEU A 28 -2.86 31.19 -0.63
N GLU A 29 -3.03 31.27 -1.95
CA GLU A 29 -2.87 30.14 -2.86
C GLU A 29 -1.45 29.54 -2.80
N HIS A 30 -0.45 30.42 -2.70
CA HIS A 30 0.94 29.98 -2.54
C HIS A 30 1.16 29.33 -1.17
N ALA A 31 0.58 29.89 -0.10
CA ALA A 31 0.66 29.32 1.24
C ALA A 31 0.00 27.94 1.31
N ILE A 32 -1.18 27.77 0.71
CA ILE A 32 -1.89 26.48 0.62
C ILE A 32 -1.04 25.47 -0.16
N THR A 33 -0.45 25.86 -1.29
CA THR A 33 0.38 24.96 -2.11
C THR A 33 1.59 24.45 -1.35
N LEU A 34 2.28 25.31 -0.60
CA LEU A 34 3.42 24.92 0.24
C LEU A 34 2.98 24.06 1.42
N ALA A 35 1.92 24.46 2.13
CA ALA A 35 1.41 23.74 3.29
C ALA A 35 0.88 22.35 2.91
N LYS A 36 0.27 22.21 1.72
CA LYS A 36 -0.15 20.93 1.16
C LYS A 36 1.03 19.98 0.95
N LYS A 37 2.15 20.45 0.38
CA LYS A 37 3.35 19.63 0.21
C LYS A 37 3.87 19.12 1.56
N ILE A 38 3.99 20.02 2.54
CA ILE A 38 4.43 19.67 3.90
C ILE A 38 3.47 18.66 4.54
N ALA A 39 2.16 18.88 4.45
CA ALA A 39 1.17 17.99 5.05
C ALA A 39 1.13 16.61 4.38
N GLN A 40 1.40 16.53 3.07
CA GLN A 40 1.54 15.28 2.32
C GLN A 40 2.80 14.51 2.73
N ASP A 41 3.94 15.19 2.82
CA ASP A 41 5.22 14.58 3.20
C ASP A 41 5.20 14.09 4.66
N GLU A 42 4.58 14.85 5.55
CA GLU A 42 4.47 14.51 6.98
C GLU A 42 3.24 13.67 7.34
N LYS A 43 2.37 13.36 6.36
CA LYS A 43 1.14 12.57 6.55
C LYS A 43 0.25 13.08 7.67
N THR A 44 -0.08 14.35 7.60
CA THR A 44 -0.80 15.04 8.66
C THR A 44 -1.99 15.82 8.11
N LEU A 45 -2.69 16.50 9.00
CA LEU A 45 -3.84 17.33 8.66
C LEU A 45 -3.35 18.71 8.22
N LEU A 46 -3.93 19.21 7.13
CA LEU A 46 -3.83 20.60 6.72
C LEU A 46 -5.10 21.34 7.16
N ILE A 47 -4.95 22.45 7.88
CA ILE A 47 -6.04 23.31 8.31
C ILE A 47 -5.77 24.72 7.82
N VAL A 48 -6.59 25.18 6.88
CA VAL A 48 -6.52 26.55 6.33
C VAL A 48 -7.55 27.39 7.06
N HIS A 49 -7.09 28.43 7.75
CA HIS A 49 -7.96 29.39 8.43
C HIS A 49 -8.18 30.57 7.49
N ASP A 50 -9.38 30.65 6.91
CA ASP A 50 -9.87 31.82 6.18
C ASP A 50 -10.95 32.49 7.05
N ASP A 51 -11.15 33.81 6.90
CA ASP A 51 -11.77 34.74 7.87
C ASP A 51 -13.11 34.29 8.49
N GLU A 52 -13.82 33.33 7.91
CA GLU A 52 -15.12 32.84 8.38
C GLU A 52 -15.17 31.33 8.70
N GLU A 53 -14.22 30.51 8.21
CA GLU A 53 -14.24 29.06 8.43
C GLU A 53 -12.85 28.41 8.27
N ALA A 54 -12.58 27.38 9.09
CA ALA A 54 -11.38 26.57 8.96
C ALA A 54 -11.64 25.36 8.06
N THR A 55 -10.99 25.30 6.90
CA THR A 55 -11.05 24.13 6.01
C THR A 55 -10.00 23.10 6.43
N LYS A 56 -10.44 21.88 6.75
CA LYS A 56 -9.56 20.75 7.09
C LYS A 56 -9.44 19.77 5.93
N THR A 57 -8.21 19.44 5.54
CA THR A 57 -7.90 18.39 4.58
C THR A 57 -7.01 17.34 5.23
N ASP A 58 -7.38 16.07 5.09
CA ASP A 58 -6.68 14.95 5.72
C ASP A 58 -5.69 14.30 4.75
N TYR A 59 -4.39 14.39 5.05
CA TYR A 59 -3.33 13.72 4.31
C TYR A 59 -2.72 12.49 5.02
N THR A 60 -3.29 12.05 6.15
CA THR A 60 -2.78 10.93 6.96
C THR A 60 -2.78 9.59 6.22
N ASN A 61 -3.69 9.41 5.27
CA ASN A 61 -3.87 8.17 4.52
C ASN A 61 -3.15 8.15 3.16
N PHE A 62 -2.35 9.17 2.83
CA PHE A 62 -1.57 9.16 1.61
C PHE A 62 -0.35 8.28 1.80
N LEU A 63 -0.18 7.31 0.90
CA LEU A 63 1.06 6.54 0.81
C LEU A 63 2.07 7.34 0.00
N THR A 64 3.29 7.47 0.52
CA THR A 64 4.40 8.01 -0.28
C THR A 64 4.74 7.02 -1.39
N ILE A 65 5.44 7.48 -2.43
CA ILE A 65 5.86 6.61 -3.54
C ILE A 65 6.67 5.43 -3.01
N GLU A 66 7.57 5.67 -2.05
CA GLU A 66 8.39 4.64 -1.40
C GLU A 66 7.54 3.60 -0.67
N GLU A 67 6.46 4.00 -0.03
CA GLU A 67 5.56 3.07 0.66
C GLU A 67 4.70 2.26 -0.30
N VAL A 68 4.25 2.87 -1.41
CA VAL A 68 3.56 2.15 -2.48
C VAL A 68 4.51 1.12 -3.10
N GLN A 69 5.76 1.51 -3.36
CA GLN A 69 6.80 0.60 -3.87
C GLN A 69 7.10 -0.52 -2.88
N GLY A 70 7.32 -0.20 -1.60
CA GLY A 70 7.60 -1.18 -0.55
C GLY A 70 6.44 -2.16 -0.34
N ARG A 71 5.19 -1.69 -0.38
CA ARG A 71 4.01 -2.54 -0.34
C ARG A 71 3.99 -3.51 -1.53
N GLN A 72 4.28 -3.03 -2.73
CA GLN A 72 4.18 -3.84 -3.94
C GLN A 72 5.32 -4.85 -4.02
N GLU A 73 6.51 -4.50 -3.53
CA GLU A 73 7.61 -5.43 -3.34
C GLU A 73 7.22 -6.56 -2.37
N ASN A 74 6.57 -6.21 -1.25
CA ASN A 74 6.07 -7.18 -0.27
C ASN A 74 4.98 -8.10 -0.85
N GLU A 75 4.06 -7.58 -1.68
CA GLU A 75 3.09 -8.40 -2.42
C GLU A 75 3.78 -9.43 -3.33
N VAL A 76 4.87 -9.06 -4.00
CA VAL A 76 5.67 -9.99 -4.81
C VAL A 76 6.34 -11.06 -3.94
N LYS A 77 6.90 -10.68 -2.79
CA LYS A 77 7.53 -11.62 -1.84
C LYS A 77 6.49 -12.62 -1.30
N LEU A 78 5.32 -12.14 -0.91
CA LEU A 78 4.22 -12.98 -0.45
C LEU A 78 3.76 -13.97 -1.52
N ALA A 79 3.51 -13.49 -2.75
CA ALA A 79 3.07 -14.36 -3.84
C ALA A 79 4.12 -15.44 -4.21
N LYS A 80 5.42 -15.14 -4.06
CA LYS A 80 6.50 -16.15 -4.20
C LYS A 80 6.44 -17.21 -3.09
N ALA A 81 6.20 -16.80 -1.85
CA ALA A 81 6.08 -17.70 -0.72
C ALA A 81 4.86 -18.63 -0.88
N GLU A 82 3.71 -18.07 -1.25
CA GLU A 82 2.47 -18.84 -1.51
C GLU A 82 2.67 -19.87 -2.62
N LEU A 83 3.33 -19.49 -3.72
CA LEU A 83 3.65 -20.43 -4.80
C LEU A 83 4.60 -21.55 -4.34
N THR A 84 5.57 -21.23 -3.47
CA THR A 84 6.49 -22.21 -2.89
C THR A 84 5.74 -23.23 -2.05
N VAL A 85 4.86 -22.76 -1.16
CA VAL A 85 4.00 -23.63 -0.34
C VAL A 85 3.08 -24.49 -1.22
N ALA A 86 2.46 -23.92 -2.25
CA ALA A 86 1.61 -24.67 -3.17
C ALA A 86 2.37 -25.78 -3.90
N ARG A 87 3.62 -25.54 -4.31
CA ARG A 87 4.49 -26.56 -4.93
C ARG A 87 4.88 -27.67 -3.95
N ALA A 88 5.18 -27.31 -2.70
CA ALA A 88 5.49 -28.30 -1.66
C ALA A 88 4.28 -29.21 -1.37
N LEU A 89 3.08 -28.65 -1.30
CA LEU A 89 1.83 -29.42 -1.16
C LEU A 89 1.59 -30.33 -2.35
N LEU A 90 1.77 -29.84 -3.57
CA LEU A 90 1.64 -30.64 -4.78
C LEU A 90 2.60 -31.83 -4.77
N TRP A 91 3.86 -31.62 -4.36
CA TRP A 91 4.84 -32.68 -4.22
C TRP A 91 4.45 -33.71 -3.16
N LYS A 92 4.00 -33.24 -1.98
CA LYS A 92 3.50 -34.10 -0.90
C LYS A 92 2.37 -35.02 -1.39
N TYR A 93 1.34 -34.46 -2.04
CA TYR A 93 0.20 -35.25 -2.51
C TYR A 93 0.54 -36.16 -3.69
N LYS A 94 1.49 -35.76 -4.54
CA LYS A 94 2.02 -36.64 -5.58
C LYS A 94 2.68 -37.89 -5.00
N ASN A 95 3.44 -37.75 -3.91
CA ASN A 95 4.07 -38.89 -3.24
C ASN A 95 3.03 -39.74 -2.50
N ALA A 96 2.09 -39.11 -1.80
CA ALA A 96 0.98 -39.84 -1.15
C ALA A 96 0.19 -40.71 -2.14
N TYR A 97 -0.04 -40.20 -3.36
CA TYR A 97 -0.71 -40.98 -4.42
C TYR A 97 0.10 -42.20 -4.88
N LYS A 98 1.44 -42.08 -4.93
CA LYS A 98 2.34 -43.19 -5.30
C LYS A 98 2.46 -44.24 -4.21
N GLU A 99 2.45 -43.80 -2.95
CA GLU A 99 2.63 -44.65 -1.76
C GLU A 99 1.31 -45.26 -1.26
N ALA A 100 0.16 -44.85 -1.83
CA ALA A 100 -1.15 -45.36 -1.46
C ALA A 100 -1.24 -46.89 -1.65
N LYS A 101 -1.63 -47.58 -0.58
CA LYS A 101 -1.71 -49.05 -0.53
C LYS A 101 -3.12 -49.58 -0.77
N THR A 102 -4.13 -48.75 -0.56
CA THR A 102 -5.55 -49.09 -0.79
C THR A 102 -6.16 -48.17 -1.86
N GLU A 103 -7.25 -48.63 -2.48
CA GLU A 103 -7.95 -47.83 -3.48
C GLU A 103 -8.54 -46.55 -2.88
N GLU A 104 -9.11 -46.64 -1.68
CA GLU A 104 -9.63 -45.48 -0.95
C GLU A 104 -8.53 -44.41 -0.68
N GLN A 105 -7.34 -44.84 -0.25
CA GLN A 105 -6.20 -43.93 -0.07
C GLN A 105 -5.76 -43.30 -1.39
N ARG A 106 -5.81 -44.07 -2.47
CA ARG A 106 -5.44 -43.61 -3.81
C ARG A 106 -6.42 -42.58 -4.33
N GLU A 107 -7.73 -42.78 -4.16
CA GLU A 107 -8.76 -41.81 -4.54
C GLU A 107 -8.63 -40.50 -3.75
N LEU A 108 -8.45 -40.58 -2.42
CA LEU A 108 -8.28 -39.41 -1.57
C LEU A 108 -7.04 -38.61 -1.97
N ALA A 109 -5.90 -39.30 -2.16
CA ALA A 109 -4.66 -38.66 -2.60
C ALA A 109 -4.76 -38.06 -4.00
N ARG A 110 -5.51 -38.70 -4.92
CA ARG A 110 -5.79 -38.17 -6.27
C ARG A 110 -6.55 -36.85 -6.19
N LYS A 111 -7.61 -36.79 -5.38
CA LYS A 111 -8.39 -35.56 -5.21
C LYS A 111 -7.53 -34.42 -4.66
N ALA A 112 -6.78 -34.68 -3.59
CA ALA A 112 -5.88 -33.70 -2.99
C ALA A 112 -4.77 -33.25 -3.97
N TYR A 113 -4.24 -34.15 -4.80
CA TYR A 113 -3.27 -33.83 -5.84
C TYR A 113 -3.86 -32.90 -6.91
N LEU A 114 -5.08 -33.16 -7.37
CA LEU A 114 -5.76 -32.30 -8.37
C LEU A 114 -6.03 -30.90 -7.80
N GLU A 115 -6.51 -30.81 -6.56
CA GLU A 115 -6.72 -29.53 -5.88
C GLU A 115 -5.41 -28.74 -5.71
N ALA A 116 -4.33 -29.43 -5.30
CA ALA A 116 -3.01 -28.80 -5.18
C ALA A 116 -2.46 -28.34 -6.55
N LYS A 117 -2.75 -29.07 -7.63
CA LYS A 117 -2.36 -28.68 -8.99
C LYS A 117 -3.05 -27.38 -9.42
N GLU A 118 -4.36 -27.27 -9.18
CA GLU A 118 -5.12 -26.05 -9.44
C GLU A 118 -4.64 -24.88 -8.58
N ARG A 119 -4.33 -25.12 -7.30
CA ARG A 119 -3.72 -24.10 -6.44
C ARG A 119 -2.40 -23.58 -7.01
N VAL A 120 -1.50 -24.46 -7.46
CA VAL A 120 -0.24 -24.03 -8.11
C VAL A 120 -0.50 -23.18 -9.35
N ARG A 121 -1.53 -23.51 -10.15
CA ARG A 121 -1.91 -22.71 -11.33
C ARG A 121 -2.36 -21.31 -10.90
N LYS A 122 -3.22 -21.20 -9.89
CA LYS A 122 -3.69 -19.94 -9.32
C LYS A 122 -2.52 -19.09 -8.80
N GLU A 123 -1.63 -19.68 -8.00
CA GLU A 123 -0.50 -18.91 -7.43
C GLU A 123 0.51 -18.43 -8.47
N LYS A 124 0.67 -19.16 -9.59
CA LYS A 124 1.48 -18.66 -10.73
C LYS A 124 0.88 -17.40 -11.34
N ILE A 125 -0.45 -17.35 -11.48
CA ILE A 125 -1.16 -16.17 -12.01
C ILE A 125 -1.06 -15.02 -11.02
N ASN A 126 -1.26 -15.28 -9.72
CA ASN A 126 -1.11 -14.28 -8.66
C ASN A 126 0.28 -13.65 -8.68
N LEU A 127 1.35 -14.47 -8.74
CA LEU A 127 2.72 -13.97 -8.83
C LEU A 127 2.95 -13.15 -10.10
N LYS A 128 2.40 -13.55 -11.24
CA LYS A 128 2.49 -12.77 -12.49
C LYS A 128 1.82 -11.41 -12.32
N ASN A 129 0.65 -11.36 -11.70
CA ASN A 129 -0.09 -10.12 -11.47
C ASN A 129 0.64 -9.20 -10.47
N ALA A 130 1.16 -9.75 -9.37
CA ALA A 130 1.94 -9.00 -8.39
C ALA A 130 3.18 -8.37 -9.03
N LYS A 131 3.92 -9.13 -9.86
CA LYS A 131 5.07 -8.60 -10.61
C LYS A 131 4.69 -7.48 -11.57
N LYS A 132 3.57 -7.60 -12.28
CA LYS A 132 3.08 -6.55 -13.18
C LYS A 132 2.73 -5.27 -12.41
N LYS A 133 2.04 -5.40 -11.28
CA LYS A 133 1.72 -4.26 -10.40
C LYS A 133 2.98 -3.59 -9.88
N TYR A 134 3.97 -4.36 -9.44
CA TYR A 134 5.24 -3.81 -8.97
C TYR A 134 5.99 -3.05 -10.08
N ALA A 135 6.06 -3.60 -11.29
CA ALA A 135 6.69 -2.92 -12.42
C ALA A 135 6.04 -1.56 -12.73
N SER A 136 4.70 -1.47 -12.69
CA SER A 136 3.98 -0.21 -12.94
C SER A 136 4.16 0.90 -11.88
N VAL A 137 4.90 0.65 -10.79
CA VAL A 137 5.21 1.65 -9.76
C VAL A 137 6.69 2.08 -9.82
N ILE A 138 7.51 1.40 -10.62
CA ILE A 138 8.95 1.69 -10.75
C ILE A 138 9.26 2.43 -12.06
N ASP A 139 8.38 2.31 -13.08
CA ASP A 139 8.42 3.08 -14.32
C ASP A 139 7.87 4.50 -14.12
#